data_AF-A0A3N5R4E3-F1
#
_entry.id   AF-A0A3N5R4E3-F1
#
_cell.length_a   1.000
_cell.length_b   1.000
_cell.length_c   1.000
_cell.angle_alpha   90.00
_cell.angle_beta   90.00
_cell.angle_gamma   90.00
#
_symmetry.space_group_name_H-M   'P 1'
#
loop_
_entity.id
_entity.type
_entity.pdbx_description
1 polymer ?
#
loop_
_entity_poly.entity_id
_entity_poly.type
_entity_poly.pdbx_seq_one_letter_code
_entity_poly.pdbx_strand_id
1 'polypeptide(L)' 'MAEVKIDIVGPAEIPTIADLYNQIFRPSRDAAFFRRRFQGRCNVLMLVASQQGDAVGFYIGFELKPTV' A
#
# COMPACT_ATOMS: atom_id res chain seq x y z
N MET A 1 -6.90 6.02 23.88
CA MET A 1 -6.27 5.30 22.76
C MET A 1 -6.81 5.91 21.49
N ALA A 2 -5.95 6.23 20.52
CA ALA A 2 -6.43 6.78 19.26
C ALA A 2 -7.06 5.69 18.40
N GLU A 3 -8.22 5.97 17.83
CA GLU A 3 -8.90 5.08 16.88
C GLU A 3 -8.17 5.13 15.54
N VAL A 4 -7.87 3.95 14.99
CA VAL A 4 -7.25 3.79 13.67
C VAL A 4 -8.18 2.97 12.81
N LYS A 5 -8.53 3.50 11.64
CA LYS A 5 -9.33 2.80 10.64
C LYS A 5 -8.40 2.17 9.61
N ILE A 6 -8.59 0.88 9.33
CA ILE A 6 -7.86 0.17 8.28
C ILE A 6 -8.86 -0.16 7.17
N ASP A 7 -8.59 0.35 5.98
CA ASP A 7 -9.42 0.12 4.80
C ASP A 7 -8.67 -0.72 3.76
N ILE A 8 -9.38 -1.62 3.09
CA ILE A 8 -8.91 -2.25 1.85
C ILE A 8 -9.02 -1.20 0.74
N VAL A 9 -7.91 -0.95 0.05
CA VAL A 9 -7.82 0.08 -0.99
C VAL A 9 -7.42 -0.49 -2.35
N GLY A 10 -7.59 0.33 -3.38
CA GLY A 10 -7.30 -0.05 -4.76
C GLY A 10 -6.02 0.60 -5.30
N PRO A 11 -5.76 0.42 -6.61
CA PRO A 11 -4.63 1.06 -7.28
C PRO A 11 -4.65 2.59 -7.29
N ALA A 12 -5.79 3.21 -6.95
CA ALA A 12 -5.92 4.66 -6.86
C ALA A 12 -5.12 5.25 -5.69
N GLU A 13 -4.90 4.47 -4.63
CA GLU A 13 -4.21 4.88 -3.40
C GLU A 13 -2.69 4.64 -3.45
N ILE A 14 -2.17 4.13 -4.58
CA ILE A 14 -0.73 3.93 -4.80
C ILE A 14 0.09 5.22 -4.58
N PRO A 15 -0.35 6.43 -5.01
CA PRO A 15 0.37 7.67 -4.69
C PRO A 15 0.53 7.88 -3.18
N THR A 16 -0.55 7.72 -2.41
CA THR A 16 -0.51 7.81 -0.94
C THR A 16 0.44 6.80 -0.33
N ILE A 17 0.43 5.56 -0.82
CA ILE A 17 1.36 4.51 -0.37
C ILE A 17 2.82 4.88 -0.68
N ALA A 18 3.09 5.44 -1.87
CA ALA A 18 4.42 5.88 -2.24
C ALA A 18 4.90 7.03 -1.33
N ASP A 19 4.01 7.98 -1.01
CA ASP A 19 4.31 9.07 -0.09
C ASP A 19 4.64 8.55 1.32
N LEU A 20 3.82 7.63 1.86
CA LEU A 20 4.07 6.98 3.15
C LEU A 20 5.39 6.19 3.15
N TYR A 21 5.66 5.40 2.11
CA TYR A 21 6.93 4.68 1.97
C TYR A 21 8.13 5.63 1.98
N ASN A 22 8.01 6.76 1.28
CA ASN A 22 9.03 7.78 1.18
C ASN A 22 9.15 8.65 2.44
N GLN A 23 8.33 8.49 3.46
CA GLN A 23 8.61 9.11 4.77
C GLN A 23 9.70 8.34 5.52
N ILE A 24 9.81 7.03 5.29
CA ILE A 24 10.67 6.13 6.07
C ILE A 24 11.89 5.67 5.26
N PHE A 25 11.68 5.25 4.02
CA PHE A 25 12.68 4.51 3.26
C PHE A 25 13.37 5.35 2.20
N ARG A 26 14.66 5.08 1.96
CA ARG A 26 15.47 5.70 0.91
C ARG A 26 16.16 4.62 0.06
N PRO A 27 16.36 4.83 -1.25
CA PRO A 27 15.98 6.01 -2.03
C PRO A 27 14.46 6.09 -2.27
N SER A 28 13.96 7.30 -2.51
CA SER A 28 12.54 7.54 -2.77
C SER A 28 12.05 6.77 -3.99
N ARG A 29 10.79 6.34 -3.95
CA ARG A 29 10.12 5.54 -4.99
C ARG A 29 8.85 6.24 -5.44
N ASP A 30 8.63 6.25 -6.75
CA ASP A 30 7.42 6.81 -7.34
C ASP A 30 6.27 5.80 -7.38
N ALA A 31 5.06 6.26 -7.69
CA ALA A 31 3.91 5.38 -7.88
C ALA A 31 4.15 4.32 -8.96
N ALA A 32 4.96 4.63 -9.99
CA ALA A 32 5.27 3.69 -11.06
C ALA A 32 6.07 2.48 -10.57
N PHE A 33 6.95 2.65 -9.58
CA PHE A 33 7.67 1.55 -8.94
C PHE A 33 6.73 0.53 -8.30
N PHE A 34 5.68 0.99 -7.60
CA PHE A 34 4.69 0.09 -7.00
C PHE A 34 3.80 -0.57 -8.06
N ARG A 35 3.32 0.19 -9.05
CA ARG A 35 2.51 -0.35 -10.16
C ARG A 35 3.23 -1.49 -10.89
N ARG A 36 4.53 -1.34 -11.16
CA ARG A 36 5.35 -2.40 -11.78
C ARG A 36 5.43 -3.67 -10.93
N ARG A 37 5.42 -3.56 -9.61
CA ARG A 37 5.46 -4.73 -8.71
C ARG A 37 4.16 -5.53 -8.69
N PHE A 38 3.04 -4.89 -9.04
CA PHE A 38 1.73 -5.54 -9.10
C PHE A 38 1.50 -6.27 -10.43
N GLN A 39 2.27 -5.93 -11.48
CA GLN A 39 2.18 -6.62 -12.76
C GLN A 39 2.52 -8.11 -12.60
N GLY A 40 1.62 -8.97 -13.09
CA GLY A 40 1.77 -10.42 -12.99
C GLY A 40 1.51 -11.02 -11.60
N ARG A 41 0.96 -10.24 -10.65
CA ARG A 41 0.54 -10.76 -9.33
C ARG A 41 -0.95 -10.98 -9.29
N CYS A 42 -1.36 -12.08 -8.66
CA CYS A 42 -2.75 -12.38 -8.37
C CYS A 42 -3.11 -11.86 -6.97
N ASN A 43 -4.36 -11.41 -6.81
CA ASN A 43 -4.95 -11.09 -5.50
C ASN A 43 -4.08 -10.15 -4.66
N VAL A 44 -3.67 -9.01 -5.24
CA VAL A 44 -2.92 -7.99 -4.51
C VAL A 44 -3.85 -7.33 -3.48
N LEU A 45 -3.52 -7.50 -2.20
CA LEU A 45 -4.17 -6.83 -1.09
C LEU A 45 -3.39 -5.56 -0.73
N MET A 46 -4.07 -4.43 -0.80
CA MET A 46 -3.54 -3.15 -0.33
C MET A 46 -4.41 -2.66 0.81
N LEU A 47 -3.77 -2.26 1.92
CA LEU A 47 -4.42 -1.68 3.08
C LEU A 47 -3.80 -0.32 3.37
N VAL A 48 -4.64 0.64 3.75
CA VAL A 48 -4.20 1.92 4.31
C VAL A 48 -4.79 2.09 5.69
N ALA A 49 -3.94 2.44 6.65
CA ALA A 49 -4.33 2.83 7.99
C ALA A 49 -4.48 4.35 8.03
N SER A 50 -5.60 4.83 8.57
CA SER A 50 -5.87 6.25 8.76
C SER A 50 -6.22 6.55 10.21
N GLN A 51 -5.76 7.70 10.68
CA GLN A 51 -6.05 8.23 12.01
C GLN A 51 -6.51 9.67 11.85
N GLN A 52 -7.74 9.98 12.29
CA GLN A 52 -8.33 11.33 12.13
C GLN A 52 -8.36 11.85 10.68
N GLY A 53 -8.43 10.95 9.70
CA GLY A 53 -8.46 11.28 8.27
C GLY A 53 -7.10 11.30 7.59
N ASP A 54 -6.00 11.34 8.37
CA ASP A 54 -4.65 11.28 7.82
C ASP A 54 -4.19 9.84 7.64
N ALA A 55 -3.62 9.53 6.47
CA ALA A 55 -2.99 8.25 6.24
C ALA A 55 -1.70 8.16 7.06
N VAL A 56 -1.58 7.12 7.89
CA VAL A 56 -0.45 6.95 8.84
C VAL A 56 0.32 5.65 8.61
N GLY A 57 -0.21 4.75 7.78
CA GLY A 57 0.46 3.48 7.49
C GLY A 57 -0.18 2.76 6.31
N PHE A 58 0.53 1.77 5.80
CA PHE A 58 0.03 0.94 4.73
C PHE A 58 0.56 -0.49 4.84
N TYR A 59 -0.10 -1.42 4.16
CA TYR A 59 0.37 -2.77 3.93
C TYR A 59 0.11 -3.17 2.48
N ILE A 60 1.06 -3.91 1.89
CA ILE A 60 0.92 -4.50 0.57
C ILE A 60 1.28 -5.98 0.70
N GLY A 61 0.35 -6.84 0.29
CA GLY A 61 0.56 -8.28 0.16
C GLY A 61 -0.05 -8.79 -1.14
N PHE A 62 0.32 -10.00 -1.54
CA PHE A 62 -0.28 -10.70 -2.67
C PHE A 62 -0.07 -12.20 -2.49
N GLU A 63 -0.86 -13.01 -3.18
CA GLU A 63 -0.68 -14.45 -3.20
C GLU A 63 0.53 -14.83 -4.07
N LEU A 64 1.52 -15.49 -3.48
CA LEU A 64 2.73 -15.93 -4.19
C LEU A 64 2.47 -17.15 -5.08
N LYS A 65 1.56 -18.05 -4.66
CA LYS A 65 1.16 -19.26 -5.37
C LYS A 65 -0.36 -19.42 -5.23
N PRO A 66 -1.16 -18.84 -6.15
CA PRO A 66 -2.62 -18.79 -6.00
C PRO A 66 -3.31 -20.16 -6.16
N THR A 67 -2.58 -21.19 -6.60
CA THR A 67 -3.12 -22.52 -6.95
C THR A 67 -2.51 -23.66 -6.15
N VAL A 68 -1.66 -23.38 -5.15
CA VAL A 68 -0.97 -24.40 -4.33
C VAL A 68 -1.55 -24.42 -2.93
#